data_AF-A0A7S2E6N0-F1
#
_entry.id   AF-A0A7S2E6N0-F1
#
_cell.length_a   1.000
_cell.length_b   1.000
_cell.length_c   1.000
_cell.angle_alpha   90.00
_cell.angle_beta   90.00
_cell.angle_gamma   90.00
#
_symmetry.space_group_name_H-M   'P 1'
#
loop_
_entity.id
_entity.type
_entity.pdbx_description
1 polymer ?
#
loop_
_entity_poly.entity_id
_entity_poly.type
_entity_poly.pdbx_seq_one_letter_code
_entity_poly.pdbx_strand_id
1 'polypeptide(L)'
;AVEMVEMGGGGGDASDGSPSAGGGERHARFAEPTPPSYPLDEEEERDARYQKRARKFLRRHCLRDESGDCRYAVKFLRREVMSESRRYRIGAADLAVEAKFLASIEHPNICKMRGITADGVKAFATGLEGGYFILLDRLYDTLEVRIQTWKKDMKKFKGFKGRLMDRGGDTRKELMAQRLNVAFDVCGALKYLHDRDIIYRDLKPENAGFDVRGDIKLFDFGLAKELLPHHRYDDGTYKLSGNTGSLRYMAPEVALSRPYNLTADAYSLATMLWEIVSLTKPYEGFNRYMHSEMVVHGGVRPSIPSTWPMALRNLISRGWSDRIADRASMPQTYRILRKLIVDMRKGDDTGLEHNRRRSTYVLQKSARAFLEELDLDDEDLDFEEVVQG
;
A
#
# COMPACT_ATOMS: atom_id res chain seq x y z
N ALA A 1 -8.87 -1.27 10.14
CA ALA A 1 -9.97 -0.30 9.97
C ALA A 1 -10.80 -0.56 8.72
N VAL A 2 -10.27 -1.34 7.78
CA VAL A 2 -10.81 -1.47 6.44
C VAL A 2 -11.05 -2.95 6.15
N GLU A 3 -12.12 -3.27 5.43
CA GLU A 3 -12.39 -4.60 4.90
C GLU A 3 -11.98 -4.68 3.43
N MET A 4 -11.47 -5.84 3.04
CA MET A 4 -11.18 -6.18 1.66
C MET A 4 -12.08 -7.35 1.30
N VAL A 5 -13.09 -7.11 0.47
CA VAL A 5 -14.05 -8.13 0.06
C VAL A 5 -13.82 -8.52 -1.41
N GLU A 6 -13.97 -9.82 -1.69
CA GLU A 6 -13.91 -10.37 -3.04
C GLU A 6 -15.23 -10.14 -3.79
N MET A 7 -15.15 -9.70 -5.04
CA MET A 7 -16.33 -9.46 -5.88
C MET A 7 -16.90 -10.76 -6.45
N GLY A 8 -17.64 -11.52 -5.63
CA GLY A 8 -18.39 -12.70 -6.07
C GLY A 8 -19.70 -12.33 -6.79
N GLY A 9 -19.95 -12.89 -7.96
CA GLY A 9 -21.19 -12.71 -8.70
C GLY A 9 -22.36 -13.44 -8.03
N GLY A 10 -23.20 -12.72 -7.29
CA GLY A 10 -24.48 -13.24 -6.81
C GLY A 10 -25.44 -13.44 -7.97
N GLY A 11 -25.54 -14.68 -8.46
CA GLY A 11 -26.63 -15.12 -9.33
C GLY A 11 -27.90 -15.31 -8.50
N GLY A 12 -28.77 -14.32 -8.51
CA GLY A 12 -30.16 -14.48 -8.10
C GLY A 12 -31.01 -14.80 -9.33
N ASP A 13 -31.43 -16.06 -9.45
CA ASP A 13 -32.45 -16.48 -10.40
C ASP A 13 -33.76 -15.74 -10.11
N ALA A 14 -34.19 -14.90 -11.05
CA ALA A 14 -35.55 -14.38 -11.10
C ALA A 14 -36.39 -15.37 -11.92
N SER A 15 -37.07 -16.29 -11.24
CA SER A 15 -38.08 -17.14 -11.87
C SER A 15 -39.32 -16.32 -12.21
N ASP A 16 -39.72 -16.49 -13.46
CA ASP A 16 -40.89 -15.98 -14.16
C ASP A 16 -42.21 -16.27 -13.43
N GLY A 17 -43.15 -15.32 -13.48
CA GLY A 17 -44.46 -15.42 -12.84
C GLY A 17 -45.35 -14.21 -13.14
N SER A 18 -46.12 -14.28 -14.23
CA SER A 18 -47.27 -13.41 -14.52
C SER A 18 -48.58 -14.22 -14.41
N PRO A 19 -49.78 -13.61 -14.45
CA PRO A 19 -50.30 -12.54 -13.57
C PRO A 19 -51.71 -12.90 -13.03
N SER A 20 -52.21 -12.22 -11.98
CA SER A 20 -53.66 -12.15 -11.73
C SER A 20 -54.07 -10.82 -11.08
N ALA A 21 -55.31 -10.47 -11.38
CA ALA A 21 -55.87 -9.12 -11.45
C ALA A 21 -56.33 -8.50 -10.13
N GLY A 22 -56.46 -7.18 -10.14
CA GLY A 22 -57.58 -6.48 -9.50
C GLY A 22 -57.21 -5.47 -8.42
N GLY A 23 -57.59 -4.21 -8.64
CA GLY A 23 -57.62 -3.18 -7.59
C GLY A 23 -57.05 -1.85 -8.04
N GLY A 24 -57.90 -1.00 -8.61
CA GLY A 24 -57.53 0.34 -9.00
C GLY A 24 -57.50 1.28 -7.79
N GLU A 25 -56.46 2.11 -7.73
CA GLU A 25 -56.48 3.38 -7.01
C GLU A 25 -55.63 4.39 -7.79
N ARG A 26 -56.24 5.52 -8.14
CA ARG A 26 -55.63 6.61 -8.89
C ARG A 26 -54.74 7.40 -7.94
N HIS A 27 -53.43 7.20 -7.99
CA HIS A 27 -52.46 8.15 -7.45
C HIS A 27 -51.87 9.00 -8.58
N ALA A 28 -52.01 10.32 -8.45
CA ALA A 28 -51.47 11.32 -9.36
C ALA A 28 -49.95 11.13 -9.49
N ARG A 29 -49.46 11.02 -10.74
CA ARG A 29 -48.03 11.05 -11.04
C ARG A 29 -47.52 12.47 -10.76
N PHE A 30 -46.77 12.64 -9.68
CA PHE A 30 -45.83 13.75 -9.60
C PHE A 30 -44.67 13.43 -10.55
N ALA A 31 -44.54 14.21 -11.61
CA ALA A 31 -43.34 14.19 -12.44
C ALA A 31 -42.18 14.70 -11.59
N GLU A 32 -41.13 13.89 -11.42
CA GLU A 32 -39.88 14.35 -10.85
C GLU A 32 -39.32 15.47 -11.75
N PRO A 33 -38.86 16.59 -11.17
CA PRO A 33 -38.21 17.63 -11.96
C PRO A 33 -36.95 17.05 -12.59
N THR A 34 -36.87 17.13 -13.93
CA THR A 34 -35.65 16.83 -14.66
C THR A 34 -34.59 17.86 -14.23
N PRO A 35 -33.42 17.43 -13.72
CA PRO A 35 -32.37 18.38 -13.40
C PRO A 35 -31.92 19.08 -14.70
N PRO A 36 -31.53 20.36 -14.65
CA PRO A 36 -31.08 21.08 -15.83
C PRO A 36 -29.89 20.35 -16.46
N SER A 37 -30.06 19.90 -17.71
CA SER A 37 -29.00 19.32 -18.50
C SER A 37 -28.10 20.46 -19.00
N TYR A 38 -27.06 20.77 -18.25
CA TYR A 38 -25.96 21.55 -18.81
C TYR A 38 -25.26 20.67 -19.84
N PRO A 39 -25.05 21.15 -21.08
CA PRO A 39 -24.29 20.39 -22.07
C PRO A 39 -22.87 20.23 -21.56
N LEU A 40 -22.49 18.98 -21.29
CA LEU A 40 -21.11 18.60 -21.01
C LEU A 40 -20.26 18.99 -22.22
N ASP A 41 -19.08 19.54 -21.99
CA ASP A 41 -18.19 19.85 -23.11
C ASP A 41 -17.68 18.55 -23.78
N GLU A 42 -17.09 18.66 -24.98
CA GLU A 42 -16.62 17.49 -25.74
C GLU A 42 -15.59 16.64 -24.98
N GLU A 43 -14.85 17.25 -24.05
CA GLU A 43 -13.84 16.59 -23.21
C GLU A 43 -14.50 15.81 -22.08
N GLU A 44 -15.49 16.38 -21.40
CA GLU A 44 -16.33 15.73 -20.40
C GLU A 44 -17.15 14.57 -20.99
N GLU A 45 -17.73 14.74 -22.19
CA GLU A 45 -18.44 13.64 -22.85
C GLU A 45 -17.49 12.51 -23.25
N ARG A 46 -16.27 12.82 -23.68
CA ARG A 46 -15.24 11.83 -24.04
C ARG A 46 -14.80 11.06 -22.80
N ASP A 47 -14.60 11.74 -21.68
CA ASP A 47 -14.24 11.13 -20.41
C ASP A 47 -15.38 10.27 -19.85
N ALA A 48 -16.64 10.72 -19.94
CA ALA A 48 -17.81 9.94 -19.57
C ALA A 48 -17.96 8.67 -20.44
N ARG A 49 -17.75 8.78 -21.76
CA ARG A 49 -17.71 7.62 -22.68
C ARG A 49 -16.58 6.64 -22.33
N TYR A 50 -15.42 7.15 -21.94
CA TYR A 50 -14.27 6.34 -21.52
C TYR A 50 -14.56 5.60 -20.20
N GLN A 51 -15.05 6.31 -19.18
CA GLN A 51 -15.43 5.71 -17.89
C GLN A 51 -16.50 4.62 -18.06
N LYS A 52 -17.50 4.84 -18.93
CA LYS A 52 -18.53 3.85 -19.24
C LYS A 52 -17.94 2.58 -19.88
N ARG A 53 -16.98 2.74 -20.80
CA ARG A 53 -16.26 1.61 -21.42
C ARG A 53 -15.40 0.87 -20.40
N ALA A 54 -14.67 1.59 -19.54
CA ALA A 54 -13.83 1.02 -18.49
C ALA A 54 -14.66 0.20 -17.48
N ARG A 55 -15.79 0.73 -16.99
CA ARG A 55 -16.71 0.01 -16.08
C ARG A 55 -17.25 -1.27 -16.72
N LYS A 56 -17.66 -1.20 -17.99
CA LYS A 56 -18.14 -2.38 -18.73
C LYS A 56 -17.05 -3.42 -18.93
N PHE A 57 -15.81 -2.98 -19.14
CA PHE A 57 -14.65 -3.87 -19.22
C PHE A 57 -14.36 -4.55 -17.89
N LEU A 58 -14.25 -3.79 -16.79
CA LEU A 58 -14.01 -4.32 -15.44
C LEU A 58 -15.08 -5.33 -15.05
N ARG A 59 -16.37 -5.03 -15.30
CA ARG A 59 -17.48 -5.95 -15.02
C ARG A 59 -17.39 -7.26 -15.81
N ARG A 60 -16.95 -7.20 -17.06
CA ARG A 60 -16.83 -8.41 -17.93
C ARG A 60 -15.62 -9.28 -17.57
N HIS A 61 -14.63 -8.70 -16.91
CA HIS A 61 -13.38 -9.37 -16.58
C HIS A 61 -13.11 -9.37 -15.07
N CYS A 62 -14.13 -9.16 -14.23
CA CYS A 62 -13.96 -9.19 -12.78
C CYS A 62 -13.60 -10.58 -12.26
N LEU A 63 -13.95 -11.61 -13.03
CA LEU A 63 -13.54 -12.99 -12.82
C LEU A 63 -12.37 -13.34 -13.74
N ARG A 64 -11.49 -14.20 -13.25
CA ARG A 64 -10.25 -14.57 -13.94
C ARG A 64 -10.49 -15.66 -14.99
N ASP A 65 -11.31 -16.64 -14.63
CA ASP A 65 -11.67 -17.81 -15.42
C ASP A 65 -12.99 -18.41 -14.88
N GLU A 66 -13.35 -19.58 -15.37
CA GLU A 66 -14.55 -20.34 -14.96
C GLU A 66 -14.52 -20.78 -13.48
N SER A 67 -13.38 -20.71 -12.79
CA SER A 67 -13.29 -21.03 -11.35
C SER A 67 -13.93 -19.98 -10.46
N GLY A 68 -14.22 -18.79 -10.98
CA GLY A 68 -14.77 -17.68 -10.21
C GLY A 68 -13.74 -16.89 -9.40
N ASP A 69 -12.44 -17.07 -9.64
CA ASP A 69 -11.39 -16.28 -8.96
C ASP A 69 -11.51 -14.78 -9.31
N CYS A 70 -11.67 -13.94 -8.29
CA CYS A 70 -11.83 -12.51 -8.44
C CYS A 70 -10.52 -11.83 -8.84
N ARG A 71 -10.56 -10.86 -9.77
CA ARG A 71 -9.38 -10.09 -10.18
C ARG A 71 -9.10 -8.86 -9.33
N TYR A 72 -10.11 -8.38 -8.62
CA TYR A 72 -10.08 -7.11 -7.91
C TYR A 72 -10.45 -7.28 -6.45
N ALA A 73 -9.92 -6.41 -5.61
CA ALA A 73 -10.30 -6.25 -4.22
C ALA A 73 -11.04 -4.92 -4.04
N VAL A 74 -12.09 -4.92 -3.22
CA VAL A 74 -12.81 -3.70 -2.84
C VAL A 74 -12.43 -3.36 -1.40
N LYS A 75 -11.84 -2.18 -1.22
CA LYS A 75 -11.36 -1.66 0.06
C LYS A 75 -12.32 -0.59 0.59
N PHE A 76 -12.96 -0.83 1.74
CA PHE A 76 -13.93 0.09 2.37
C PHE A 76 -13.90 0.04 3.90
N LEU A 77 -14.40 1.07 4.57
CA LEU A 77 -14.40 1.12 6.05
C LEU A 77 -15.33 0.08 6.66
N ARG A 78 -14.83 -0.63 7.68
CA ARG A 78 -15.63 -1.58 8.45
C ARG A 78 -16.67 -0.89 9.29
N ARG A 79 -17.83 -1.52 9.46
CA ARG A 79 -18.90 -1.03 10.34
C ARG A 79 -18.46 -0.62 11.74
N GLU A 80 -17.54 -1.35 12.39
CA GLU A 80 -17.10 -1.01 13.76
C GLU A 80 -16.27 0.29 13.83
N VAL A 81 -15.64 0.68 12.71
CA VAL A 81 -14.92 1.96 12.61
C VAL A 81 -15.91 3.09 12.39
N MET A 82 -16.97 2.82 11.62
CA MET A 82 -18.02 3.79 11.31
C MET A 82 -18.90 4.14 12.52
N SER A 83 -19.02 3.23 13.49
CA SER A 83 -19.82 3.46 14.71
C SER A 83 -19.21 4.45 15.69
N GLU A 84 -17.93 4.81 15.56
CA GLU A 84 -17.25 5.74 16.47
C GLU A 84 -16.74 6.97 15.70
N SER A 85 -17.31 8.15 15.97
CA SER A 85 -17.10 9.36 15.16
C SER A 85 -15.62 9.71 14.92
N ARG A 86 -14.77 9.57 15.95
CA ARG A 86 -13.33 9.87 15.82
C ARG A 86 -12.63 8.86 14.91
N ARG A 87 -12.92 7.56 15.06
CA ARG A 87 -12.31 6.50 14.25
C ARG A 87 -12.84 6.53 12.82
N TYR A 88 -14.11 6.87 12.64
CA TYR A 88 -14.70 7.08 11.33
C TYR A 88 -13.97 8.19 10.56
N ARG A 89 -13.79 9.36 11.19
CA ARG A 89 -13.07 10.49 10.57
C ARG A 89 -11.64 10.14 10.18
N ILE A 90 -10.89 9.49 11.07
CA ILE A 90 -9.52 9.05 10.79
C ILE A 90 -9.50 8.04 9.64
N GLY A 91 -10.35 7.02 9.70
CA GLY A 91 -10.42 6.00 8.65
C GLY A 91 -10.84 6.56 7.29
N ALA A 92 -11.80 7.49 7.25
CA ALA A 92 -12.24 8.14 6.03
C ALA A 92 -11.13 8.99 5.41
N ALA A 93 -10.41 9.75 6.24
CA ALA A 93 -9.25 10.53 5.80
C ALA A 93 -8.15 9.62 5.22
N ASP A 94 -7.77 8.56 5.94
CA ASP A 94 -6.75 7.60 5.48
C ASP A 94 -7.14 6.97 4.12
N LEU A 95 -8.41 6.59 3.97
CA LEU A 95 -8.91 5.98 2.74
C LEU A 95 -8.97 7.00 1.58
N ALA A 96 -9.33 8.26 1.84
CA ALA A 96 -9.29 9.32 0.84
C ALA A 96 -7.85 9.66 0.40
N VAL A 97 -6.92 9.75 1.36
CA VAL A 97 -5.48 9.98 1.10
C VAL A 97 -4.90 8.84 0.26
N GLU A 98 -5.24 7.59 0.57
CA GLU A 98 -4.81 6.45 -0.22
C GLU A 98 -5.30 6.53 -1.67
N ALA A 99 -6.57 6.88 -1.88
CA ALA A 99 -7.12 7.07 -3.23
C ALA A 99 -6.38 8.18 -3.99
N LYS A 100 -6.10 9.32 -3.33
CA LYS A 100 -5.34 10.45 -3.88
C LYS A 100 -3.96 10.02 -4.37
N PHE A 101 -3.20 9.31 -3.55
CA PHE A 101 -1.87 8.83 -3.95
C PHE A 101 -1.95 7.79 -5.07
N LEU A 102 -2.78 6.75 -4.91
CA LEU A 102 -2.88 5.68 -5.90
C LEU A 102 -3.39 6.13 -7.27
N ALA A 103 -4.09 7.27 -7.33
CA ALA A 103 -4.52 7.86 -8.59
C ALA A 103 -3.43 8.67 -9.32
N SER A 104 -2.43 9.16 -8.59
CA SER A 104 -1.38 10.06 -9.11
C SER A 104 -0.04 9.36 -9.35
N ILE A 105 0.11 8.11 -8.89
CA ILE A 105 1.36 7.34 -9.01
C ILE A 105 1.18 6.08 -9.86
N GLU A 106 2.24 5.73 -10.61
CA GLU A 106 2.30 4.47 -11.35
C GLU A 106 3.69 3.85 -11.25
N HIS A 107 3.77 2.67 -10.66
CA HIS A 107 5.01 1.92 -10.52
C HIS A 107 4.72 0.41 -10.55
N PRO A 108 5.59 -0.43 -11.17
CA PRO A 108 5.41 -1.89 -11.24
C PRO A 108 5.28 -2.58 -9.87
N ASN A 109 5.81 -1.98 -8.81
CA ASN A 109 5.77 -2.50 -7.43
C ASN A 109 4.86 -1.70 -6.49
N ILE A 110 3.89 -0.95 -7.03
CA ILE A 110 2.82 -0.30 -6.27
C ILE A 110 1.49 -0.90 -6.74
N CYS A 111 0.58 -1.17 -5.81
CA CYS A 111 -0.73 -1.72 -6.09
C CYS A 111 -1.54 -0.73 -6.92
N LYS A 112 -2.23 -1.21 -7.96
CA LYS A 112 -2.93 -0.35 -8.89
C LYS A 112 -4.38 -0.14 -8.47
N MET A 113 -4.80 1.13 -8.42
CA MET A 113 -6.20 1.48 -8.27
C MET A 113 -6.93 1.41 -9.61
N ARG A 114 -8.12 0.81 -9.57
CA ARG A 114 -9.03 0.57 -10.71
C ARG A 114 -10.27 1.44 -10.68
N GLY A 115 -10.53 2.11 -9.57
CA GLY A 115 -11.63 3.04 -9.45
C GLY A 115 -11.92 3.38 -8.00
N ILE A 116 -12.82 4.35 -7.84
CA ILE A 116 -13.43 4.73 -6.58
C ILE A 116 -14.94 4.80 -6.76
N THR A 117 -15.69 5.02 -5.68
CA THR A 117 -17.12 5.31 -5.73
C THR A 117 -17.43 6.51 -6.64
N ALA A 118 -18.61 6.53 -7.26
CA ALA A 118 -18.98 7.55 -8.25
C ALA A 118 -19.10 8.95 -7.62
N ASP A 119 -19.58 9.03 -6.37
CA ASP A 119 -19.80 10.29 -5.65
C ASP A 119 -18.53 10.82 -4.97
N GLY A 120 -17.36 10.20 -5.23
CA GLY A 120 -16.10 10.57 -4.61
C GLY A 120 -16.18 10.61 -3.08
N VAL A 121 -15.52 11.58 -2.45
CA VAL A 121 -15.56 11.74 -0.98
C VAL A 121 -16.94 12.08 -0.43
N LYS A 122 -17.87 12.62 -1.26
CA LYS A 122 -19.25 12.90 -0.83
C LYS A 122 -19.98 11.61 -0.41
N ALA A 123 -19.54 10.46 -0.90
CA ALA A 123 -20.08 9.17 -0.48
C ALA A 123 -19.88 8.88 1.02
N PHE A 124 -18.90 9.50 1.68
CA PHE A 124 -18.74 9.39 3.15
C PHE A 124 -19.91 10.04 3.91
N ALA A 125 -20.59 11.04 3.33
CA ALA A 125 -21.75 11.67 3.96
C ALA A 125 -22.95 10.72 4.11
N THR A 126 -23.01 9.65 3.29
CA THR A 126 -24.09 8.65 3.38
C THR A 126 -24.06 7.86 4.69
N GLY A 127 -22.90 7.76 5.35
CA GLY A 127 -22.72 6.93 6.54
C GLY A 127 -22.97 5.43 6.32
N LEU A 128 -23.11 4.98 5.07
CA LEU A 128 -23.39 3.60 4.72
C LEU A 128 -22.10 2.79 4.60
N GLU A 129 -22.10 1.59 5.16
CA GLU A 129 -21.02 0.63 4.95
C GLU A 129 -20.85 0.32 3.46
N GLY A 130 -19.61 0.45 2.97
CA GLY A 130 -19.33 0.33 1.54
C GLY A 130 -19.77 1.52 0.68
N GLY A 131 -20.31 2.60 1.26
CA GLY A 131 -20.69 3.82 0.53
C GLY A 131 -19.50 4.46 -0.20
N TYR A 132 -18.39 4.62 0.51
CA TYR A 132 -17.09 4.91 -0.10
C TYR A 132 -16.23 3.64 -0.17
N PHE A 133 -15.70 3.37 -1.36
CA PHE A 133 -14.76 2.27 -1.58
C PHE A 133 -13.70 2.62 -2.62
N ILE A 134 -12.58 1.90 -2.55
CA ILE A 134 -11.53 1.89 -3.55
C ILE A 134 -11.47 0.50 -4.18
N LEU A 135 -11.46 0.43 -5.51
CA LEU A 135 -11.25 -0.81 -6.25
C LEU A 135 -9.75 -0.94 -6.57
N LEU A 136 -9.14 -2.05 -6.17
CA LEU A 136 -7.71 -2.32 -6.31
C LEU A 136 -7.46 -3.63 -7.08
N ASP A 137 -6.28 -3.78 -7.67
CA ASP A 137 -5.81 -5.11 -8.09
C ASP A 137 -5.76 -6.07 -6.89
N ARG A 138 -6.23 -7.30 -7.09
CA ARG A 138 -6.19 -8.32 -6.03
C ARG A 138 -4.74 -8.73 -5.73
N LEU A 139 -4.41 -8.73 -4.44
CA LEU A 139 -3.20 -9.35 -3.90
C LEU A 139 -3.58 -10.67 -3.24
N TYR A 140 -2.80 -11.71 -3.48
CA TYR A 140 -3.12 -13.08 -3.07
C TYR A 140 -2.47 -13.48 -1.74
N ASP A 141 -1.41 -12.78 -1.35
CA ASP A 141 -0.74 -12.99 -0.08
C ASP A 141 0.07 -11.75 0.34
N THR A 142 0.41 -11.63 1.62
CA THR A 142 1.29 -10.56 2.13
C THR A 142 2.73 -11.02 2.26
N LEU A 143 3.65 -10.07 2.39
CA LEU A 143 5.06 -10.35 2.70
C LEU A 143 5.20 -10.98 4.08
N GLU A 144 4.35 -10.63 5.05
CA GLU A 144 4.32 -11.29 6.36
C GLU A 144 4.11 -12.80 6.21
N VAL A 145 3.05 -13.21 5.50
CA VAL A 145 2.72 -14.63 5.31
C VAL A 145 3.81 -15.33 4.48
N ARG A 146 4.37 -14.64 3.47
CA ARG A 146 5.48 -15.17 2.68
C ARG A 146 6.73 -15.43 3.52
N ILE A 147 7.07 -14.54 4.45
CA ILE A 147 8.17 -14.72 5.41
C ILE A 147 7.93 -15.95 6.28
N GLN A 148 6.70 -16.16 6.78
CA GLN A 148 6.37 -17.36 7.55
C GLN A 148 6.49 -18.65 6.72
N THR A 149 6.10 -18.59 5.45
CA THR A 149 6.25 -19.71 4.51
C THR A 149 7.73 -20.05 4.29
N TRP A 150 8.57 -19.04 3.99
CA TRP A 150 10.02 -19.23 3.88
C TRP A 150 10.64 -19.77 5.18
N LYS A 151 10.16 -19.34 6.36
CA LYS A 151 10.60 -19.85 7.66
C LYS A 151 10.31 -21.34 7.82
N LYS A 152 9.10 -21.78 7.43
CA LYS A 152 8.71 -23.20 7.45
C LYS A 152 9.56 -24.01 6.48
N ASP A 153 9.79 -23.51 5.27
CA ASP A 153 10.61 -24.20 4.27
C ASP A 153 12.07 -24.31 4.70
N MET A 154 12.64 -23.26 5.31
CA MET A 154 14.00 -23.30 5.87
C MET A 154 14.18 -24.36 6.97
N LYS A 155 13.14 -24.67 7.75
CA LYS A 155 13.21 -25.75 8.75
C LYS A 155 13.42 -27.12 8.09
N LYS A 156 12.85 -27.35 6.89
CA LYS A 156 13.05 -28.59 6.12
C LYS A 156 14.52 -28.79 5.72
N PHE A 157 15.25 -27.71 5.47
CA PHE A 157 16.68 -27.73 5.12
C PHE A 157 17.64 -27.86 6.32
N LYS A 158 17.15 -27.84 7.57
CA LYS A 158 18.00 -28.03 8.77
C LYS A 158 18.28 -29.50 9.09
N GLY A 159 17.47 -30.44 8.60
CA GLY A 159 17.66 -31.89 8.81
C GLY A 159 18.81 -32.50 8.01
N PHE A 160 19.20 -33.73 8.35
CA PHE A 160 20.29 -34.47 7.70
C PHE A 160 20.13 -34.58 6.17
N LYS A 161 18.91 -34.91 5.69
CA LYS A 161 18.59 -34.93 4.25
C LYS A 161 18.73 -33.56 3.58
N GLY A 162 18.35 -32.48 4.28
CA GLY A 162 18.44 -31.10 3.77
C GLY A 162 19.87 -30.59 3.61
N ARG A 163 20.77 -30.98 4.52
CA ARG A 163 22.22 -30.71 4.37
C ARG A 163 22.85 -31.50 3.23
N LEU A 164 22.38 -32.72 2.98
CA LEU A 164 22.87 -33.55 1.88
C LEU A 164 22.40 -33.04 0.50
N MET A 165 21.20 -32.44 0.43
CA MET A 165 20.67 -31.80 -0.78
C MET A 165 21.31 -30.45 -1.09
N ASP A 166 21.76 -29.69 -0.07
CA ASP A 166 22.47 -28.40 -0.24
C ASP A 166 23.98 -28.60 -0.48
N ARG A 167 24.33 -29.41 -1.49
CA ARG A 167 25.72 -29.63 -1.92
C ARG A 167 26.32 -28.28 -2.38
N GLY A 168 27.10 -27.64 -1.50
CA GLY A 168 27.86 -26.43 -1.79
C GLY A 168 27.26 -25.11 -1.28
N GLY A 169 26.06 -25.12 -0.66
CA GLY A 169 25.41 -23.90 -0.15
C GLY A 169 24.72 -23.03 -1.19
N ASP A 170 24.70 -23.47 -2.46
CA ASP A 170 24.13 -22.71 -3.57
C ASP A 170 22.60 -22.56 -3.45
N THR A 171 21.90 -23.54 -2.86
CA THR A 171 20.44 -23.43 -2.63
C THR A 171 20.12 -22.33 -1.62
N ARG A 172 20.90 -22.22 -0.54
CA ARG A 172 20.70 -21.17 0.48
C ARG A 172 21.02 -19.78 -0.08
N LYS A 173 22.07 -19.66 -0.90
CA LYS A 173 22.41 -18.41 -1.58
C LYS A 173 21.31 -17.98 -2.53
N GLU A 174 20.75 -18.90 -3.29
CA GLU A 174 19.64 -18.61 -4.22
C GLU A 174 18.39 -18.15 -3.48
N LEU A 175 18.00 -18.85 -2.40
CA LEU A 175 16.86 -18.45 -1.58
C LEU A 175 17.07 -17.09 -0.89
N MET A 176 18.31 -16.79 -0.48
CA MET A 176 18.67 -15.45 0.00
C MET A 176 18.54 -14.40 -1.10
N ALA A 177 19.04 -14.67 -2.31
CA ALA A 177 18.92 -13.76 -3.45
C ALA A 177 17.46 -13.48 -3.80
N GLN A 178 16.59 -14.50 -3.80
CA GLN A 178 15.14 -14.33 -4.03
C GLN A 178 14.49 -13.42 -2.99
N ARG A 179 14.88 -13.54 -1.71
CA ARG A 179 14.39 -12.65 -0.64
C ARG A 179 14.89 -11.23 -0.80
N LEU A 180 16.16 -11.07 -1.17
CA LEU A 180 16.74 -9.76 -1.46
C LEU A 180 16.10 -9.10 -2.70
N ASN A 181 15.69 -9.88 -3.70
CA ASN A 181 14.91 -9.36 -4.83
C ASN A 181 13.59 -8.73 -4.38
N VAL A 182 12.91 -9.35 -3.43
CA VAL A 182 11.66 -8.79 -2.87
C VAL A 182 11.94 -7.45 -2.17
N ALA A 183 13.00 -7.37 -1.35
CA ALA A 183 13.40 -6.12 -0.71
C ALA A 183 13.85 -5.06 -1.73
N PHE A 184 14.49 -5.47 -2.83
CA PHE A 184 14.92 -4.62 -3.92
C PHE A 184 13.73 -4.01 -4.68
N ASP A 185 12.72 -4.81 -5.00
CA ASP A 185 11.49 -4.36 -5.66
C ASP A 185 10.72 -3.36 -4.76
N VAL A 186 10.67 -3.60 -3.45
CA VAL A 186 10.10 -2.62 -2.49
C VAL A 186 10.94 -1.35 -2.43
N CYS A 187 12.27 -1.47 -2.39
CA CYS A 187 13.15 -0.31 -2.45
C CYS A 187 12.96 0.50 -3.74
N GLY A 188 12.69 -0.18 -4.88
CA GLY A 188 12.35 0.47 -6.14
C GLY A 188 11.08 1.32 -6.04
N ALA A 189 10.02 0.81 -5.41
CA ALA A 189 8.81 1.57 -5.15
C ALA A 189 9.07 2.79 -4.24
N LEU A 190 9.80 2.62 -3.13
CA LEU A 190 10.14 3.74 -2.24
C LEU A 190 11.02 4.78 -2.94
N LYS A 191 11.98 4.33 -3.74
CA LYS A 191 12.81 5.22 -4.56
C LYS A 191 11.94 6.05 -5.50
N TYR A 192 10.97 5.43 -6.18
CA TYR A 192 10.04 6.12 -7.07
C TYR A 192 9.21 7.20 -6.34
N LEU A 193 8.77 6.91 -5.11
CA LEU A 193 8.05 7.87 -4.25
C LEU A 193 8.96 9.02 -3.80
N HIS A 194 10.17 8.69 -3.33
CA HIS A 194 11.15 9.68 -2.86
C HIS A 194 11.64 10.61 -3.97
N ASP A 195 11.74 10.13 -5.22
CA ASP A 195 12.04 10.97 -6.39
C ASP A 195 10.92 12.01 -6.69
N ARG A 196 9.76 11.89 -6.02
CA ARG A 196 8.60 12.80 -6.10
C ARG A 196 8.32 13.50 -4.77
N ASP A 197 9.26 13.47 -3.84
CA ASP A 197 9.12 14.04 -2.50
C ASP A 197 7.93 13.44 -1.70
N ILE A 198 7.57 12.19 -1.96
CA ILE A 198 6.52 11.47 -1.22
C ILE A 198 7.17 10.54 -0.19
N ILE A 199 6.80 10.70 1.09
CA ILE A 199 7.17 9.80 2.18
C ILE A 199 6.06 8.78 2.46
N TYR A 200 6.40 7.51 2.67
CA TYR A 200 5.42 6.43 2.82
C TYR A 200 4.96 6.18 4.28
N ARG A 201 5.87 6.26 5.25
CA ARG A 201 5.64 6.26 6.72
C ARG A 201 5.03 5.02 7.39
N ASP A 202 4.53 4.02 6.66
CA ASP A 202 4.04 2.76 7.27
C ASP A 202 4.56 1.50 6.58
N LEU A 203 5.86 1.50 6.26
CA LEU A 203 6.50 0.33 5.64
C LEU A 203 6.63 -0.82 6.63
N LYS A 204 5.96 -1.92 6.29
CA LYS A 204 5.97 -3.18 7.04
C LYS A 204 5.57 -4.35 6.13
N PRO A 205 5.88 -5.61 6.49
CA PRO A 205 5.50 -6.78 5.71
C PRO A 205 3.99 -6.90 5.47
N GLU A 206 3.16 -6.39 6.36
CA GLU A 206 1.70 -6.42 6.23
C GLU A 206 1.19 -5.47 5.12
N ASN A 207 1.93 -4.42 4.75
CA ASN A 207 1.56 -3.44 3.71
C ASN A 207 2.28 -3.68 2.36
N ALA A 208 2.88 -4.86 2.20
CA ALA A 208 3.46 -5.30 0.95
C ALA A 208 2.88 -6.67 0.59
N GLY A 209 2.28 -6.82 -0.59
CA GLY A 209 1.60 -8.04 -1.00
C GLY A 209 1.96 -8.48 -2.40
N PHE A 210 1.59 -9.71 -2.75
CA PHE A 210 1.95 -10.32 -4.03
C PHE A 210 0.76 -10.38 -4.95
N ASP A 211 0.95 -9.91 -6.18
CA ASP A 211 -0.03 -10.11 -7.23
C ASP A 211 -0.02 -11.56 -7.74
N VAL A 212 -0.87 -11.81 -8.72
CA VAL A 212 -1.07 -13.13 -9.33
C VAL A 212 0.17 -13.69 -10.04
N ARG A 213 1.12 -12.83 -10.41
CA ARG A 213 2.38 -13.19 -11.06
C ARG A 213 3.48 -13.42 -10.02
N GLY A 214 3.20 -13.19 -8.74
CA GLY A 214 4.18 -13.22 -7.66
C GLY A 214 5.04 -11.97 -7.58
N ASP A 215 4.65 -10.88 -8.25
CA ASP A 215 5.35 -9.60 -8.13
C ASP A 215 4.88 -8.87 -6.86
N ILE A 216 5.82 -8.36 -6.06
CA ILE A 216 5.48 -7.61 -4.84
C ILE A 216 4.96 -6.20 -5.17
N LYS A 217 3.94 -5.77 -4.44
CA LYS A 217 3.25 -4.49 -4.54
C LYS A 217 3.12 -3.85 -3.15
N LEU A 218 3.54 -2.61 -3.00
CA LEU A 218 3.15 -1.79 -1.87
C LEU A 218 1.69 -1.37 -2.01
N PHE A 219 0.95 -1.40 -0.91
CA PHE A 219 -0.44 -0.91 -0.82
C PHE A 219 -0.62 -0.20 0.53
N ASP A 220 -1.79 0.39 0.81
CA ASP A 220 -2.04 1.12 2.07
C ASP A 220 -1.25 2.43 2.18
N PHE A 221 -1.66 3.44 1.41
CA PHE A 221 -1.04 4.77 1.36
C PHE A 221 -1.68 5.78 2.31
N GLY A 222 -2.58 5.36 3.21
CA GLY A 222 -3.33 6.29 4.06
C GLY A 222 -2.46 7.16 4.97
N LEU A 223 -1.23 6.71 5.27
CA LEU A 223 -0.25 7.47 6.05
C LEU A 223 0.81 8.17 5.21
N ALA A 224 0.79 8.06 3.88
CA ALA A 224 1.77 8.74 3.03
C ALA A 224 1.59 10.27 3.08
N LYS A 225 2.64 11.04 2.78
CA LYS A 225 2.60 12.51 2.73
C LYS A 225 3.54 13.05 1.66
N GLU A 226 3.13 14.12 0.99
CA GLU A 226 3.98 14.89 0.08
C GLU A 226 4.78 15.92 0.90
N LEU A 227 6.07 16.06 0.60
CA LEU A 227 6.97 16.97 1.27
C LEU A 227 7.15 18.23 0.41
N LEU A 228 6.51 19.31 0.83
CA LEU A 228 6.56 20.57 0.09
C LEU A 228 7.86 21.33 0.40
N PRO A 229 8.64 21.77 -0.60
CA PRO A 229 9.94 22.40 -0.38
C PRO A 229 9.94 23.60 0.58
N HIS A 230 8.85 24.35 0.64
CA HIS A 230 8.71 25.52 1.52
C HIS A 230 8.50 25.17 3.00
N HIS A 231 8.15 23.91 3.32
CA HIS A 231 8.05 23.40 4.70
C HIS A 231 9.36 22.79 5.22
N ARG A 232 10.43 22.83 4.42
CA ARG A 232 11.72 22.22 4.75
C ARG A 232 12.52 23.10 5.71
N TYR A 233 12.97 22.53 6.82
CA TYR A 233 13.92 23.16 7.74
C TYR A 233 15.35 23.14 7.20
N ASP A 234 16.22 23.98 7.77
CA ASP A 234 17.62 24.13 7.35
C ASP A 234 18.43 22.82 7.42
N ASP A 235 18.12 21.95 8.37
CA ASP A 235 18.73 20.62 8.52
C ASP A 235 18.19 19.59 7.50
N GLY A 236 17.26 20.01 6.65
CA GLY A 236 16.63 19.22 5.62
C GLY A 236 15.50 18.30 6.12
N THR A 237 15.01 18.51 7.34
CA THR A 237 13.84 17.83 7.89
C THR A 237 12.56 18.64 7.71
N TYR A 238 11.43 18.03 8.06
CA TYR A 238 10.09 18.61 7.99
C TYR A 238 9.37 18.36 9.31
N LYS A 239 8.52 19.31 9.73
CA LYS A 239 7.59 19.09 10.83
C LYS A 239 6.37 18.33 10.31
N LEU A 240 6.31 17.05 10.65
CA LEU A 240 5.27 16.14 10.20
C LEU A 240 4.65 15.45 11.42
N SER A 241 3.47 14.84 11.26
CA SER A 241 2.81 14.09 12.33
C SER A 241 3.72 12.99 12.90
N GLY A 242 3.93 12.98 14.21
CA GLY A 242 4.67 11.94 14.92
C GLY A 242 3.82 10.74 15.31
N ASN A 243 4.46 9.72 15.88
CA ASN A 243 3.83 8.48 16.35
C ASN A 243 2.88 7.85 15.31
N THR A 244 3.25 7.93 14.03
CA THR A 244 2.50 7.41 12.88
C THR A 244 3.18 6.16 12.31
N GLY A 245 2.36 5.24 11.81
CA GLY A 245 2.80 3.95 11.33
C GLY A 245 2.94 2.90 12.44
N SER A 246 3.56 1.78 12.09
CA SER A 246 3.63 0.62 12.95
C SER A 246 4.89 0.63 13.82
N LEU A 247 4.68 0.68 15.14
CA LEU A 247 5.72 0.86 16.18
C LEU A 247 7.03 0.12 15.90
N ARG A 248 6.94 -1.15 15.48
CA ARG A 248 8.08 -2.05 15.25
C ARG A 248 9.04 -1.58 14.13
N TYR A 249 8.52 -0.86 13.13
CA TYR A 249 9.28 -0.40 11.96
C TYR A 249 9.42 1.12 11.93
N MET A 250 8.80 1.81 12.89
CA MET A 250 8.80 3.26 13.00
C MET A 250 10.19 3.77 13.41
N ALA A 251 10.67 4.82 12.73
CA ALA A 251 11.93 5.45 13.09
C ALA A 251 11.84 6.16 14.46
N PRO A 252 12.92 6.20 15.27
CA PRO A 252 12.88 6.78 16.60
C PRO A 252 12.43 8.24 16.63
N GLU A 253 12.89 9.06 15.68
CA GLU A 253 12.50 10.46 15.58
C GLU A 253 11.00 10.64 15.28
N VAL A 254 10.40 9.72 14.52
CA VAL A 254 8.95 9.72 14.25
C VAL A 254 8.20 9.37 15.53
N ALA A 255 8.64 8.33 16.26
CA ALA A 255 8.03 7.95 17.54
C ALA A 255 8.12 9.06 18.59
N LEU A 256 9.21 9.84 18.56
CA LEU A 256 9.44 10.99 19.44
C LEU A 256 8.81 12.29 18.93
N SER A 257 8.08 12.26 17.82
CA SER A 257 7.46 13.44 17.19
C SER A 257 8.45 14.58 16.92
N ARG A 258 9.71 14.23 16.63
CA ARG A 258 10.75 15.18 16.20
C ARG A 258 10.65 15.40 14.68
N PRO A 259 11.18 16.50 14.14
CA PRO A 259 11.26 16.69 12.69
C PRO A 259 11.99 15.54 11.99
N TYR A 260 11.49 15.11 10.83
CA TYR A 260 12.06 14.00 10.05
C TYR A 260 11.93 14.23 8.55
N ASN A 261 12.54 13.36 7.75
CA ASN A 261 12.51 13.42 6.29
C ASN A 261 12.32 12.03 5.68
N LEU A 262 12.46 11.94 4.35
CA LEU A 262 12.34 10.70 3.57
C LEU A 262 13.15 9.52 4.13
N THR A 263 14.26 9.77 4.84
CA THR A 263 15.09 8.70 5.41
C THR A 263 14.44 7.97 6.61
N ALA A 264 13.28 8.42 7.09
CA ALA A 264 12.46 7.60 8.00
C ALA A 264 12.03 6.28 7.31
N ASP A 265 11.71 6.31 6.01
CA ASP A 265 11.42 5.09 5.25
C ASP A 265 12.67 4.20 5.09
N ALA A 266 13.88 4.77 5.15
CA ALA A 266 15.13 3.99 5.14
C ALA A 266 15.31 3.18 6.42
N TYR A 267 14.89 3.73 7.56
CA TYR A 267 14.84 3.01 8.83
C TYR A 267 13.87 1.83 8.77
N SER A 268 12.65 2.08 8.26
CA SER A 268 11.63 1.04 8.12
C SER A 268 12.08 -0.04 7.13
N LEU A 269 12.70 0.34 6.01
CA LEU A 269 13.22 -0.61 5.02
C LEU A 269 14.35 -1.46 5.61
N ALA A 270 15.26 -0.89 6.40
CA ALA A 270 16.32 -1.65 7.06
C ALA A 270 15.77 -2.67 8.06
N THR A 271 14.76 -2.28 8.84
CA THR A 271 14.09 -3.18 9.80
C THR A 271 13.36 -4.32 9.08
N MET A 272 12.61 -4.01 8.02
CA MET A 272 11.93 -5.00 7.19
C MET A 272 12.92 -5.90 6.42
N LEU A 273 14.02 -5.35 5.91
CA LEU A 273 15.09 -6.11 5.26
C LEU A 273 15.73 -7.11 6.22
N TRP A 274 15.97 -6.70 7.48
CA TRP A 274 16.45 -7.60 8.51
C TRP A 274 15.46 -8.76 8.76
N GLU A 275 14.16 -8.48 8.81
CA GLU A 275 13.12 -9.51 8.98
C GLU A 275 13.03 -10.47 7.79
N ILE A 276 13.05 -9.95 6.56
CA ILE A 276 13.05 -10.74 5.33
C ILE A 276 14.21 -11.74 5.32
N VAL A 277 15.39 -11.30 5.77
CA VAL A 277 16.61 -12.12 5.74
C VAL A 277 16.67 -13.09 6.93
N SER A 278 16.37 -12.60 8.15
CA SER A 278 16.42 -13.40 9.38
C SER A 278 15.24 -14.36 9.53
N LEU A 279 14.15 -14.12 8.80
CA LEU A 279 12.85 -14.80 8.93
C LEU A 279 12.30 -14.76 10.36
N THR A 280 12.61 -13.68 11.08
CA THR A 280 12.23 -13.47 12.48
C THR A 280 11.61 -12.10 12.63
N LYS A 281 10.48 -12.01 13.35
CA LYS A 281 9.81 -10.74 13.59
C LYS A 281 10.71 -9.87 14.48
N PRO A 282 11.09 -8.66 14.08
CA PRO A 282 12.05 -7.85 14.83
C PRO A 282 11.44 -7.47 16.18
N TYR A 283 12.18 -7.55 17.30
CA TYR A 283 11.65 -7.23 18.65
C TYR A 283 10.46 -8.11 19.09
N GLU A 284 10.44 -9.38 18.69
CA GLU A 284 9.44 -10.36 19.15
C GLU A 284 9.41 -10.42 20.69
N GLY A 285 8.22 -10.37 21.28
CA GLY A 285 8.02 -10.34 22.74
C GLY A 285 8.07 -8.95 23.38
N PHE A 286 8.47 -7.89 22.67
CA PHE A 286 8.44 -6.54 23.24
C PHE A 286 7.01 -6.00 23.28
N ASN A 287 6.60 -5.47 24.44
CA ASN A 287 5.41 -4.63 24.55
C ASN A 287 5.73 -3.17 24.17
N ARG A 288 4.71 -2.30 24.15
CA ARG A 288 4.88 -0.88 23.78
C ARG A 288 5.89 -0.15 24.66
N TYR A 289 5.85 -0.37 25.97
CA TYR A 289 6.76 0.26 26.92
C TYR A 289 8.21 -0.19 26.68
N MET A 290 8.44 -1.50 26.59
CA MET A 290 9.75 -2.08 26.27
C MET A 290 10.31 -1.55 24.95
N HIS A 291 9.47 -1.42 23.92
CA HIS A 291 9.89 -0.87 22.63
C HIS A 291 10.27 0.62 22.75
N SER A 292 9.49 1.41 23.49
CA SER A 292 9.81 2.82 23.76
C SER A 292 11.17 2.96 24.46
N GLU A 293 11.34 2.28 25.59
CA GLU A 293 12.55 2.39 26.40
C GLU A 293 13.79 1.83 25.71
N MET A 294 13.71 0.61 25.18
CA MET A 294 14.90 -0.06 24.65
C MET A 294 15.23 0.35 23.22
N VAL A 295 14.24 0.52 22.35
CA VAL A 295 14.48 0.75 20.92
C VAL A 295 14.52 2.25 20.60
N VAL A 296 13.52 3.00 21.04
CA VAL A 296 13.38 4.42 20.70
C VAL A 296 14.35 5.27 21.52
N HIS A 297 14.43 5.04 22.84
CA HIS A 297 15.36 5.78 23.71
C HIS A 297 16.72 5.09 23.85
N GLY A 298 16.74 3.76 23.96
CA GLY A 298 17.96 2.99 24.22
C GLY A 298 18.77 2.57 22.99
N GLY A 299 18.27 2.80 21.76
CA GLY A 299 19.00 2.49 20.53
C GLY A 299 19.19 0.99 20.25
N VAL A 300 18.46 0.10 20.95
CA VAL A 300 18.56 -1.35 20.74
C VAL A 300 18.14 -1.73 19.32
N ARG A 301 18.94 -2.58 18.68
CA ARG A 301 18.68 -3.15 17.35
C ARG A 301 18.80 -4.68 17.35
N PRO A 302 18.06 -5.39 16.49
CA PRO A 302 18.25 -6.81 16.28
C PRO A 302 19.70 -7.17 15.92
N SER A 303 20.16 -8.32 16.39
CA SER A 303 21.52 -8.79 16.09
C SER A 303 21.67 -9.09 14.59
N ILE A 304 22.78 -8.65 13.99
CA ILE A 304 23.14 -8.95 12.61
C ILE A 304 24.21 -10.05 12.61
N PRO A 305 23.90 -11.27 12.11
CA PRO A 305 24.87 -12.35 12.05
C PRO A 305 26.12 -11.98 11.24
N SER A 306 27.30 -12.29 11.78
CA SER A 306 28.58 -12.06 11.09
C SER A 306 28.74 -12.87 9.80
N THR A 307 27.94 -13.92 9.65
CA THR A 307 27.87 -14.78 8.45
C THR A 307 27.17 -14.10 7.27
N TRP A 308 26.45 -12.99 7.48
CA TRP A 308 25.82 -12.26 6.39
C TRP A 308 26.84 -11.44 5.59
N PRO A 309 26.65 -11.26 4.27
CA PRO A 309 27.54 -10.46 3.44
C PRO A 309 27.79 -9.07 4.04
N MET A 310 29.05 -8.62 4.04
CA MET A 310 29.45 -7.32 4.61
C MET A 310 28.58 -6.17 4.09
N ALA A 311 28.31 -6.14 2.78
CA ALA A 311 27.47 -5.11 2.15
C ALA A 311 26.05 -5.10 2.73
N LEU A 312 25.45 -6.26 3.00
CA LEU A 312 24.12 -6.38 3.61
C LEU A 312 24.14 -5.89 5.06
N ARG A 313 25.15 -6.30 5.85
CA ARG A 313 25.31 -5.85 7.23
C ARG A 313 25.41 -4.33 7.31
N ASN A 314 26.28 -3.74 6.49
CA ASN A 314 26.46 -2.29 6.42
C ASN A 314 25.19 -1.58 5.96
N LEU A 315 24.45 -2.15 5.01
CA LEU A 315 23.21 -1.56 4.54
C LEU A 315 22.15 -1.49 5.65
N ILE A 316 21.94 -2.59 6.39
CA ILE A 316 21.01 -2.63 7.53
C ILE A 316 21.49 -1.68 8.63
N SER A 317 22.76 -1.79 9.04
CA SER A 317 23.35 -0.96 10.10
C SER A 317 23.23 0.53 9.84
N ARG A 318 23.44 0.97 8.60
CA ARG A 318 23.29 2.39 8.23
C ARG A 318 21.84 2.81 8.09
N GLY A 319 20.98 1.94 7.55
CA GLY A 319 19.57 2.28 7.31
C GLY A 319 18.79 2.55 8.59
N TRP A 320 19.08 1.83 9.69
CA TRP A 320 18.43 2.04 10.99
C TRP A 320 19.25 2.87 12.00
N SER A 321 20.22 3.66 11.52
CA SER A 321 21.02 4.55 12.37
C SER A 321 20.11 5.55 13.10
N ASP A 322 20.42 5.84 14.37
CA ASP A 322 19.74 6.90 15.13
C ASP A 322 19.98 8.29 14.51
N ARG A 323 21.14 8.49 13.88
CA ARG A 323 21.43 9.73 13.14
C ARG A 323 20.84 9.65 11.75
N ILE A 324 19.85 10.51 11.48
CA ILE A 324 19.19 10.68 10.17
C ILE A 324 20.23 10.81 9.04
N ALA A 325 21.27 11.63 9.23
CA ALA A 325 22.30 11.91 8.23
C ALA A 325 23.16 10.70 7.82
N ASP A 326 23.22 9.62 8.62
CA ASP A 326 24.00 8.43 8.27
C ASP A 326 23.25 7.48 7.33
N ARG A 327 21.92 7.61 7.31
CA ARG A 327 21.03 6.75 6.54
C ARG A 327 21.23 7.03 5.06
N ALA A 328 21.43 5.96 4.29
CA ALA A 328 21.54 6.05 2.85
C ALA A 328 20.17 6.46 2.25
N SER A 329 20.22 7.32 1.24
CA SER A 329 19.03 7.64 0.43
C SER A 329 18.51 6.38 -0.30
N MET A 330 17.22 6.35 -0.67
CA MET A 330 16.66 5.24 -1.44
C MET A 330 17.43 4.93 -2.73
N PRO A 331 17.87 5.92 -3.54
CA PRO A 331 18.72 5.64 -4.70
C PRO A 331 20.04 4.96 -4.35
N GLN A 332 20.68 5.30 -3.22
CA GLN A 332 21.90 4.63 -2.77
C GLN A 332 21.61 3.20 -2.32
N THR A 333 20.57 3.01 -1.50
CA THR A 333 20.11 1.69 -1.02
C THR A 333 19.77 0.76 -2.20
N TYR A 334 19.06 1.27 -3.20
CA TYR A 334 18.70 0.54 -4.42
C TYR A 334 19.95 0.04 -5.17
N ARG A 335 20.95 0.90 -5.37
CA ARG A 335 22.21 0.51 -6.05
C ARG A 335 22.98 -0.57 -5.27
N ILE A 336 23.04 -0.43 -3.94
CA ILE A 336 23.73 -1.40 -3.07
C ILE A 336 23.02 -2.76 -3.10
N LEU A 337 21.69 -2.78 -2.99
CA LEU A 337 20.89 -4.01 -3.09
C LEU A 337 21.06 -4.69 -4.45
N ARG A 338 20.98 -3.94 -5.55
CA ARG A 338 21.20 -4.48 -6.91
C ARG A 338 22.57 -5.16 -7.00
N LYS A 339 23.63 -4.45 -6.59
CA LYS A 339 24.99 -4.98 -6.63
C LYS A 339 25.12 -6.25 -5.78
N LEU A 340 24.59 -6.24 -4.57
CA LEU A 340 24.61 -7.40 -3.67
C LEU A 340 23.95 -8.62 -4.32
N ILE A 341 22.77 -8.45 -4.92
CA ILE A 341 22.04 -9.54 -5.60
C ILE A 341 22.85 -10.09 -6.78
N VAL A 342 23.36 -9.21 -7.65
CA VAL A 342 24.15 -9.59 -8.83
C VAL A 342 25.42 -10.33 -8.41
N ASP A 343 26.13 -9.85 -7.40
CA ASP A 343 27.33 -10.49 -6.87
C ASP A 343 26.98 -11.90 -6.30
N MET A 344 25.84 -12.04 -5.61
CA MET A 344 25.35 -13.35 -5.12
C MET A 344 24.96 -14.31 -6.24
N ARG A 345 24.51 -13.78 -7.37
CA ARG A 345 24.11 -14.53 -8.58
C ARG A 345 25.24 -14.67 -9.61
N LYS A 346 26.50 -14.42 -9.21
CA LYS A 346 27.68 -14.56 -10.07
C LYS A 346 27.58 -13.73 -11.38
N GLY A 347 26.97 -12.55 -11.30
CA GLY A 347 26.83 -11.62 -12.43
C GLY A 347 25.47 -11.62 -13.12
N ASP A 348 24.56 -12.55 -12.78
CA ASP A 348 23.22 -12.57 -13.37
C ASP A 348 22.31 -11.49 -12.75
N ASP A 349 21.88 -10.54 -13.59
CA ASP A 349 20.96 -9.46 -13.24
C ASP A 349 19.54 -9.66 -13.79
N THR A 350 19.23 -10.86 -14.29
CA THR A 350 17.91 -11.21 -14.83
C THR A 350 16.80 -10.91 -13.82
N GLY A 351 15.76 -10.24 -14.29
CA GLY A 351 14.59 -9.89 -13.50
C GLY A 351 14.75 -8.66 -12.59
N LEU A 352 15.93 -8.03 -12.54
CA LEU A 352 16.13 -6.77 -11.80
C LEU A 352 15.72 -5.52 -12.60
N GLU A 353 15.31 -5.68 -13.86
CA GLU A 353 14.74 -4.63 -14.68
C GLU A 353 13.30 -4.29 -14.26
N HIS A 354 13.07 -3.06 -13.79
CA HIS A 354 11.72 -2.59 -13.43
C HIS A 354 10.86 -2.26 -14.66
N ASN A 355 11.49 -2.04 -15.83
CA ASN A 355 10.84 -1.55 -17.04
C ASN A 355 9.96 -2.58 -17.78
N ARG A 356 10.11 -3.88 -17.48
CA ARG A 356 9.37 -4.96 -18.19
C ARG A 356 8.08 -5.40 -17.49
N ARG A 357 7.81 -4.94 -16.28
CA ARG A 357 6.64 -5.36 -15.48
C ARG A 357 5.52 -4.34 -15.59
N ARG A 358 5.05 -4.05 -16.81
CA ARG A 358 3.89 -3.16 -17.01
C ARG A 358 2.66 -3.83 -16.40
N SER A 359 2.08 -3.23 -15.37
CA SER A 359 0.73 -3.58 -14.92
C SER A 359 -0.26 -3.27 -16.04
N THR A 360 -1.18 -4.19 -16.28
CA THR A 360 -2.21 -4.10 -17.31
C THR A 360 -3.11 -2.88 -17.05
N TYR A 361 -3.15 -1.96 -18.02
CA TYR A 361 -4.13 -0.88 -18.23
C TYR A 361 -4.20 0.29 -17.25
N VAL A 362 -4.16 1.49 -17.82
CA VAL A 362 -4.16 2.85 -17.21
C VAL A 362 -5.59 3.36 -17.01
N LEU A 363 -5.84 4.05 -15.89
CA LEU A 363 -6.98 4.95 -15.70
C LEU A 363 -6.44 6.37 -15.52
N GLN A 364 -6.98 7.31 -16.31
CA GLN A 364 -6.41 8.63 -16.56
C GLN A 364 -7.22 9.77 -15.91
N LYS A 365 -6.48 10.84 -15.59
CA LYS A 365 -6.82 12.28 -15.49
C LYS A 365 -7.93 12.79 -14.57
N SER A 366 -9.05 12.09 -14.36
CA SER A 366 -10.15 12.64 -13.53
C SER A 366 -9.80 12.78 -12.05
N ALA A 367 -8.80 12.03 -11.59
CA ALA A 367 -8.28 12.20 -10.23
C ALA A 367 -7.55 13.54 -10.05
N ARG A 368 -6.99 14.14 -11.10
CA ARG A 368 -6.22 15.38 -10.97
C ARG A 368 -7.11 16.60 -10.70
N ALA A 369 -8.29 16.65 -11.34
CA ALA A 369 -9.32 17.65 -11.03
C ALA A 369 -9.90 17.47 -9.61
N PHE A 370 -10.03 16.23 -9.15
CA PHE A 370 -10.44 15.92 -7.77
C PHE A 370 -9.40 16.31 -6.70
N LEU A 371 -8.12 16.35 -7.07
CA LEU A 371 -7.03 16.76 -6.17
C LEU A 371 -6.96 18.27 -5.97
N GLU A 372 -7.50 19.07 -6.90
CA GLU A 372 -7.59 20.52 -6.81
C GLU A 372 -8.78 20.97 -5.93
N GLU A 373 -9.80 20.14 -5.72
CA GLU A 373 -10.88 20.38 -4.74
C GLU A 373 -10.50 20.04 -3.29
N LEU A 374 -9.42 19.27 -3.09
CA LEU A 374 -8.87 18.91 -1.78
C LEU A 374 -7.66 19.78 -1.45
N ASP A 375 -7.90 21.09 -1.36
CA ASP A 375 -6.95 22.06 -0.79
C ASP A 375 -6.88 21.84 0.74
N LEU A 376 -6.18 20.77 1.12
CA LEU A 376 -5.85 20.46 2.52
C LEU A 376 -4.59 21.24 2.88
N ASP A 377 -4.72 22.56 2.98
CA ASP A 377 -3.72 23.37 3.63
C ASP A 377 -3.70 23.05 5.14
N ASP A 378 -2.47 22.87 5.59
CA ASP A 378 -2.06 22.20 6.83
C ASP A 378 -2.13 23.20 8.00
N GLU A 379 -3.31 23.65 8.42
CA GLU A 379 -3.53 24.27 9.74
C GLU A 379 -4.86 23.78 10.33
N ASP A 380 -4.78 23.05 11.44
CA ASP A 380 -5.87 22.65 12.34
C ASP A 380 -7.22 22.26 11.70
N LEU A 381 -7.44 20.94 11.57
CA LEU A 381 -8.71 20.32 11.19
C LEU A 381 -9.88 20.72 12.13
N ASP A 382 -10.47 21.88 11.92
CA ASP A 382 -11.78 22.22 12.47
C ASP A 382 -12.87 21.73 11.50
N PHE A 383 -13.38 20.53 11.80
CA PHE A 383 -14.20 19.71 10.92
C PHE A 383 -15.69 20.08 10.98
N GLU A 384 -16.05 21.17 11.67
CA GLU A 384 -17.44 21.64 11.73
C GLU A 384 -17.94 22.14 10.36
N GLU A 385 -17.05 22.62 9.47
CA GLU A 385 -17.47 23.11 8.14
C GLU A 385 -17.70 22.01 7.11
N VAL A 386 -16.97 20.88 7.17
CA VAL A 386 -17.08 19.78 6.17
C VAL A 386 -18.37 18.96 6.34
N VAL A 387 -19.00 19.00 7.52
CA VAL A 387 -20.22 18.23 7.83
C VAL A 387 -21.51 19.02 7.55
N GLN A 388 -21.44 20.32 7.27
CA GLN A 388 -22.62 21.17 7.03
C GLN A 388 -22.97 21.42 5.55
N GLY A 389 -22.23 20.84 4.59
CA GLY A 389 -22.41 21.06 3.14
C GLY A 389 -23.12 19.96 2.39
#